data_AF-A0A969PQY4-F1
#
_entry.id   AF-A0A969PQY4-F1
#
_cell.length_a   1.000
_cell.length_b   1.000
_cell.length_c   1.000
_cell.angle_alpha   90.00
_cell.angle_beta   90.00
_cell.angle_gamma   90.00
#
_symmetry.space_group_name_H-M   'P 1'
#
loop_
_entity.id
_entity.type
_entity.pdbx_description
1 polymer ?
#
loop_
_entity_poly.entity_id
_entity_poly.type
_entity_poly.pdbx_seq_one_letter_code
_entity_poly.pdbx_strand_id
1 'polypeptide(L)'
;MKRLAMMIGITIFVGWTIAMLVNYSIYAASDDPSFFSPLVDGILFMAVMFGLYLLLYNVYQSNRKMATIQLVAGGSLALIGAVVLL
;
A
#
# COMPACT_ATOMS: atom_id res chain seq x y z
N MET A 1 21.01 0.79 -6.34
CA MET A 1 19.63 0.25 -6.47
C MET A 1 18.95 0.00 -5.13
N LYS A 2 19.54 -0.75 -4.19
CA LYS A 2 18.91 -1.12 -2.90
C LYS A 2 18.38 0.08 -2.09
N ARG A 3 19.23 1.08 -1.84
CA ARG A 3 18.88 2.29 -1.07
C ARG A 3 17.84 3.16 -1.78
N LEU A 4 17.94 3.29 -3.11
CA LEU A 4 17.01 4.05 -3.92
C LEU A 4 15.59 3.47 -3.84
N ALA A 5 15.44 2.15 -4.03
CA ALA A 5 14.13 1.50 -3.94
C ALA A 5 13.48 1.73 -2.56
N MET A 6 14.24 1.54 -1.48
CA MET A 6 13.72 1.78 -0.13
C MET A 6 13.32 3.25 0.08
N MET A 7 14.12 4.21 -0.40
CA MET A 7 13.79 5.62 -0.33
C MET A 7 12.52 5.94 -1.12
N ILE A 8 12.31 5.34 -2.30
CA ILE A 8 11.07 5.51 -3.06
C ILE A 8 9.87 5.04 -2.24
N GLY A 9 9.93 3.85 -1.62
CA GLY A 9 8.85 3.34 -0.78
C GLY A 9 8.52 4.27 0.40
N ILE A 10 9.55 4.75 1.11
CA ILE A 10 9.40 5.70 2.22
C ILE A 10 8.78 7.02 1.74
N THR A 11 9.29 7.58 0.65
CA THR A 11 8.79 8.84 0.08
C THR A 11 7.33 8.71 -0.36
N ILE A 12 6.95 7.59 -0.97
CA ILE A 12 5.55 7.34 -1.36
C ILE A 12 4.66 7.25 -0.12
N PHE A 13 5.06 6.50 0.90
CA PHE A 13 4.29 6.36 2.13
C PHE A 13 4.10 7.71 2.83
N VAL A 14 5.18 8.46 3.06
CA VAL A 14 5.15 9.77 3.71
C VAL A 14 4.36 10.78 2.86
N GLY A 15 4.61 10.81 1.55
CA GLY A 15 3.91 11.70 0.62
C GLY A 15 2.40 11.44 0.59
N TRP A 16 1.99 10.17 0.59
CA TRP A 16 0.58 9.77 0.67
C TRP A 16 -0.05 10.23 2.00
N THR A 17 0.59 9.95 3.13
CA THR A 17 0.07 10.35 4.44
C THR A 17 -0.08 11.87 4.52
N ILE A 18 0.92 12.63 4.07
CA ILE A 18 0.84 14.10 4.05
C ILE A 18 -0.30 14.55 3.13
N ALA A 19 -0.43 13.97 1.93
CA ALA A 19 -1.50 14.32 0.99
C ALA A 19 -2.89 14.10 1.59
N MET A 20 -3.09 12.97 2.30
CA MET A 20 -4.33 12.67 3.01
C MET A 20 -4.62 13.71 4.10
N LEU A 21 -3.62 14.07 4.90
CA LEU A 21 -3.74 15.05 5.99
C LEU A 21 -4.05 16.45 5.48
N VAL A 22 -3.39 16.88 4.40
CA VAL A 22 -3.65 18.18 3.76
C VAL A 22 -5.07 18.25 3.20
N ASN A 23 -5.59 17.12 2.71
CA ASN A 23 -6.95 17.01 2.17
C ASN A 23 -7.96 16.49 3.20
N TYR A 24 -7.70 16.68 4.50
CA TYR A 24 -8.54 16.17 5.58
C TYR A 24 -10.03 16.53 5.42
N SER A 25 -10.34 17.75 5.00
CA SER A 25 -11.73 18.20 4.82
C SER A 25 -12.51 17.37 3.81
N ILE A 26 -11.86 16.85 2.77
CA ILE A 26 -12.49 15.98 1.76
C ILE A 26 -12.87 14.65 2.40
N TYR A 27 -11.96 14.05 3.16
CA TYR A 27 -12.18 12.75 3.81
C TYR A 27 -13.11 12.83 5.02
N ALA A 28 -13.15 13.98 5.70
CA ALA A 28 -14.04 14.21 6.84
C ALA A 28 -15.50 14.45 6.42
N ALA A 29 -15.72 14.94 5.19
CA ALA A 29 -17.05 15.20 4.64
C ALA A 29 -17.60 14.03 3.79
N SER A 30 -16.85 12.94 3.66
CA SER A 30 -17.29 11.77 2.90
C SER A 30 -18.26 10.92 3.72
N ASP A 31 -19.40 10.59 3.10
CA ASP A 31 -20.38 9.64 3.62
C ASP A 31 -20.10 8.20 3.16
N ASP A 32 -18.91 7.94 2.60
CA ASP A 32 -18.55 6.62 2.11
C ASP A 32 -18.44 5.62 3.27
N PRO A 33 -18.90 4.36 3.07
CA PRO A 33 -18.75 3.32 4.06
C PRO A 33 -17.28 3.15 4.46
N SER A 34 -16.99 3.31 5.76
CA SER A 34 -15.67 3.13 6.34
C SER A 34 -15.79 2.43 7.69
N PHE A 35 -14.71 1.78 8.12
CA PHE A 35 -14.66 1.06 9.38
C PHE A 35 -14.41 2.01 10.57
N PHE A 36 -13.49 2.96 10.42
CA PHE A 36 -13.23 4.01 11.42
C PHE A 36 -13.55 5.40 10.89
N SER A 37 -12.92 5.78 9.78
CA SER A 37 -13.21 6.98 8.99
C SER A 37 -12.46 6.89 7.65
N PRO A 38 -12.92 7.55 6.57
CA PRO A 38 -12.25 7.47 5.26
C PRO A 38 -10.78 7.89 5.32
N LEU A 39 -10.45 8.87 6.16
CA LEU A 39 -9.06 9.31 6.38
C LEU A 39 -8.21 8.22 7.04
N VAL A 40 -8.69 7.69 8.17
CA VAL A 40 -7.94 6.71 8.97
C VAL A 40 -7.77 5.42 8.18
N ASP A 41 -8.83 4.95 7.53
CA ASP A 41 -8.83 3.73 6.72
C ASP A 41 -7.85 3.87 5.55
N GLY A 42 -7.80 5.02 4.89
CA GLY A 42 -6.85 5.29 3.79
C GLY A 42 -5.39 5.33 4.25
N ILE A 43 -5.10 5.88 5.43
CA ILE A 43 -3.74 5.87 6.02
C ILE A 43 -3.35 4.44 6.43
N LEU A 44 -4.27 3.71 7.08
CA LEU A 44 -4.05 2.32 7.48
C LEU A 44 -3.82 1.42 6.27
N PHE A 45 -4.60 1.59 5.21
CA PHE A 45 -4.41 0.85 3.96
C PHE A 45 -3.00 1.08 3.40
N MET A 46 -2.55 2.34 3.32
CA MET A 46 -1.22 2.63 2.81
C MET A 46 -0.11 2.13 3.74
N ALA A 47 -0.33 2.12 5.06
CA ALA A 47 0.61 1.53 6.02
C ALA A 47 0.74 0.01 5.82
N VAL A 48 -0.37 -0.70 5.59
CA VAL A 48 -0.36 -2.13 5.26
C VAL A 48 0.38 -2.37 3.94
N MET A 49 0.10 -1.59 2.90
CA MET A 49 0.79 -1.70 1.61
C MET A 49 2.31 -1.43 1.74
N PHE A 50 2.70 -0.45 2.55
CA PHE A 50 4.11 -0.18 2.83
C PHE A 50 4.76 -1.33 3.62
N GLY A 51 4.06 -1.93 4.58
CA GLY A 51 4.51 -3.14 5.28
C GLY A 51 4.73 -4.33 4.33
N LEU A 52 3.79 -4.57 3.41
CA LEU A 52 3.93 -5.59 2.37
C LEU A 52 5.11 -5.31 1.44
N TYR A 53 5.31 -4.05 1.08
CA TYR A 53 6.47 -3.61 0.29
C TYR A 53 7.78 -3.94 1.02
N LEU A 54 7.90 -3.62 2.31
CA LEU A 54 9.10 -3.92 3.10
C LEU A 54 9.34 -5.43 3.23
N LEU A 55 8.28 -6.22 3.40
CA LEU A 55 8.36 -7.68 3.42
C LEU A 55 8.89 -8.22 2.09
N LEU A 56 8.29 -7.81 0.97
CA LEU A 56 8.70 -8.20 -0.37
C LEU A 56 10.13 -7.76 -0.67
N TYR A 57 10.51 -6.55 -0.25
CA TYR A 57 11.86 -6.05 -0.39
C TYR A 57 12.86 -6.94 0.36
N ASN A 58 12.54 -7.33 1.60
CA ASN A 58 13.39 -8.22 2.39
C ASN A 58 13.50 -9.62 1.74
N VAL A 59 12.38 -10.20 1.30
CA VAL A 59 12.37 -11.49 0.58
C VAL A 59 13.15 -11.39 -0.73
N TYR A 60 13.09 -10.27 -1.44
CA TYR A 60 13.84 -10.07 -2.68
C TYR A 60 15.36 -10.05 -2.43
N GLN A 61 15.81 -9.52 -1.29
CA GLN A 61 17.23 -9.54 -0.94
C GLN A 61 17.75 -10.95 -0.65
N SER A 62 16.93 -11.82 -0.06
CA SER A 62 17.32 -13.19 0.30
C SER A 62 17.05 -14.21 -0.81
N ASN A 63 15.90 -14.12 -1.48
CA ASN A 63 15.46 -15.04 -2.51
C ASN A 63 14.60 -14.34 -3.57
N ARG A 64 15.25 -13.88 -4.64
CA ARG A 64 14.59 -13.18 -5.76
C ARG A 64 13.48 -13.99 -6.41
N LYS A 65 13.66 -15.31 -6.57
CA LYS A 65 12.65 -16.18 -7.19
C LYS A 65 11.37 -16.21 -6.36
N MET A 66 11.51 -16.33 -5.03
CA MET A 66 10.36 -16.31 -4.12
C MET A 66 9.65 -14.96 -4.15
N ALA A 67 10.39 -13.84 -4.15
CA ALA A 67 9.79 -12.52 -4.25
C ALA A 67 9.02 -12.32 -5.56
N THR A 68 9.54 -12.80 -6.69
CA THR A 68 8.81 -12.77 -7.97
C THR A 68 7.53 -13.59 -7.92
N ILE A 69 7.57 -14.80 -7.33
CA ILE A 69 6.37 -15.63 -7.17
C ILE A 69 5.34 -14.93 -6.29
N GLN A 70 5.76 -14.35 -5.17
CA GLN A 70 4.87 -13.60 -4.28
C GLN A 70 4.24 -12.38 -4.98
N LEU A 71 5.01 -11.65 -5.79
CA LEU A 71 4.51 -10.52 -6.57
C LEU A 71 3.49 -10.96 -7.63
N VAL A 72 3.79 -11.99 -8.41
CA VAL A 72 2.89 -12.48 -9.46
C VAL A 72 1.64 -13.08 -8.85
N ALA A 73 1.77 -14.01 -7.90
CA ALA A 73 0.62 -14.65 -7.27
C ALA A 73 -0.22 -13.65 -6.48
N GLY A 74 0.40 -12.80 -5.65
CA GLY A 74 -0.30 -11.77 -4.89
C GLY A 74 -0.98 -10.74 -5.79
N GLY A 75 -0.30 -10.28 -6.85
CA GLY A 75 -0.86 -9.36 -7.83
C GLY A 75 -2.02 -9.96 -8.61
N SER A 76 -1.90 -11.21 -9.07
CA SER A 76 -2.99 -11.93 -9.74
C SER A 76 -4.20 -12.11 -8.82
N LEU A 77 -3.99 -12.50 -7.56
CA LEU A 77 -5.08 -12.63 -6.58
C LEU A 77 -5.75 -11.28 -6.31
N ALA A 78 -4.98 -10.20 -6.18
CA ALA A 78 -5.53 -8.86 -5.99
C ALA A 78 -6.36 -8.41 -7.20
N LEU A 79 -5.91 -8.67 -8.42
CA LEU A 79 -6.66 -8.36 -9.64
C LEU A 79 -7.96 -9.17 -9.75
N ILE A 80 -7.90 -10.48 -9.45
CA ILE A 80 -9.09 -11.33 -9.43
C ILE A 80 -10.07 -10.83 -8.37
N GLY A 81 -9.58 -10.53 -7.16
CA GLY A 81 -10.39 -9.97 -6.08
C GLY A 81 -11.04 -8.65 -6.48
N ALA A 82 -10.29 -7.76 -7.12
CA ALA A 82 -10.83 -6.50 -7.63
C ALA A 82 -11.95 -6.73 -8.65
N VAL A 83 -11.77 -7.63 -9.63
CA VAL A 83 -12.78 -7.88 -10.67
C VAL A 83 -14.02 -8.59 -10.13
N VAL A 84 -13.87 -9.45 -9.11
CA VAL A 84 -14.98 -10.27 -8.58
C VAL A 84 -15.76 -9.58 -7.46
N LEU A 85 -15.12 -8.68 -6.71
CA LEU A 85 -15.71 -8.00 -5.55
C LEU A 85 -16.11 -6.53 -5.81
N LEU A 86 -15.70 -5.94 -6.95
CA LEU A 86 -16.24 -4.67 -7.48
C LEU A 86 -17.52 -4.94 -8.28
#